data_AF-A0A968TCM9-F1
#
_entry.id   AF-A0A968TCM9-F1
#
_cell.length_a   1.000
_cell.length_b   1.000
_cell.length_c   1.000
_cell.angle_alpha   90.00
_cell.angle_beta   90.00
_cell.angle_gamma   90.00
#
_symmetry.space_group_name_H-M   'P 1'
#
loop_
_entity.id
_entity.type
_entity.pdbx_description
1 polymer ?
#
loop_
_entity_poly.entity_id
_entity_poly.type
_entity_poly.pdbx_seq_one_letter_code
_entity_poly.pdbx_strand_id
1 'polypeptide(L)'
;MLVGGSVVNTGSLAAPAGGILVQAVPETGRIRLSLPGQVLSLEVLPPRDAAGNVQPFSALDIPALVTGSAHHQIATGLSATPEGVTLDAAGLKLPTEPGTAIVSGALDAAGTTGGDIAVLGEVVGLVAAAVDASGEQGGGNIRIGGNFQGNGSLPNAARTYVDRDSQISANAEVVGDGGEVIVWADDVTAFYGDLSARGGAASGDGGFVEISGKESLAFDGRVDTSAPNGSSGTVLFDPRDIIIGSGAGNNSDLVPGVDQSILFDDGGLTDFFTRKQRL
;
A
#
# COMPACT_ATOMS: atom_id res chain seq x y z
N MET A 1 9.78 -1.98 10.85
CA MET A 1 10.44 -1.74 9.54
C MET A 1 10.93 -3.07 8.97
N LEU A 2 10.60 -3.38 7.72
CA LEU A 2 11.09 -4.52 6.94
C LEU A 2 11.84 -3.98 5.72
N VAL A 3 13.10 -4.38 5.52
CA VAL A 3 13.90 -3.97 4.36
C VAL A 3 14.65 -5.16 3.78
N GLY A 4 14.67 -5.31 2.46
CA GLY A 4 15.34 -6.42 1.78
C GLY A 4 15.43 -6.25 0.26
N GLY A 5 16.05 -7.22 -0.42
CA GLY A 5 16.07 -7.25 -1.90
C GLY A 5 14.68 -7.49 -2.48
N SER A 6 13.92 -8.38 -1.86
CA SER A 6 12.47 -8.52 -2.04
C SER A 6 11.86 -8.66 -0.65
N VAL A 7 10.70 -8.05 -0.43
CA VAL A 7 10.02 -8.08 0.87
C VAL A 7 8.58 -8.53 0.65
N VAL A 8 8.16 -9.55 1.40
CA VAL A 8 6.78 -10.06 1.33
C VAL A 8 6.24 -10.15 2.75
N ASN A 9 5.18 -9.40 3.04
CA ASN A 9 4.43 -9.52 4.28
C ASN A 9 3.13 -10.29 4.02
N THR A 10 3.02 -11.48 4.60
CA THR A 10 1.79 -12.30 4.60
C THR A 10 1.08 -12.32 5.96
N GLY A 11 1.69 -11.70 6.98
CA GLY A 11 1.19 -11.66 8.35
C GLY A 11 0.72 -10.26 8.77
N SER A 12 0.68 -10.02 10.08
CA SER A 12 0.34 -8.70 10.63
C SER A 12 1.58 -7.99 11.16
N LEU A 13 1.74 -6.71 10.77
CA LEU A 13 2.69 -5.78 11.37
C LEU A 13 1.89 -4.69 12.10
N ALA A 14 2.12 -4.54 13.40
CA ALA A 14 1.44 -3.52 14.21
C ALA A 14 2.43 -2.54 14.84
N ALA A 15 2.17 -1.25 14.70
CA ALA A 15 2.91 -0.16 15.34
C ALA A 15 1.93 0.96 15.71
N PRO A 16 1.20 0.85 16.83
CA PRO A 16 0.14 1.79 17.19
C PRO A 16 0.63 3.24 17.24
N ALA A 17 -0.03 4.12 16.48
CA ALA A 17 0.37 5.53 16.26
C ALA A 17 1.83 5.73 15.81
N GLY A 18 2.49 4.67 15.35
CA GLY A 18 3.92 4.62 15.01
C GLY A 18 4.14 4.50 13.50
N GLY A 19 5.37 4.14 13.13
CA GLY A 19 5.78 4.01 11.73
C GLY A 19 5.96 2.56 11.28
N ILE A 20 5.31 2.17 10.19
CA ILE A 20 5.56 0.92 9.47
C ILE A 20 6.18 1.26 8.12
N LEU A 21 7.42 0.80 7.90
CA LEU A 21 8.08 0.87 6.61
C LEU A 21 8.33 -0.55 6.09
N VAL A 22 7.81 -0.86 4.91
CA VAL A 22 8.09 -2.07 4.11
C VAL A 22 8.80 -1.60 2.85
N GLN A 23 10.10 -1.90 2.72
CA GLN A 23 10.91 -1.39 1.62
C GLN A 23 11.72 -2.49 0.93
N ALA A 24 11.49 -2.67 -0.37
CA ALA A 24 12.36 -3.47 -1.22
C ALA A 24 13.37 -2.58 -1.96
N VAL A 25 14.62 -3.05 -2.05
CA VAL A 25 15.72 -2.31 -2.71
C VAL A 25 16.34 -3.22 -3.78
N PRO A 26 16.45 -2.79 -5.05
CA PRO A 26 16.92 -3.64 -6.14
C PRO A 26 18.42 -3.96 -6.08
N GLU A 27 19.21 -3.18 -5.33
CA GLU A 27 20.66 -3.35 -5.29
C GLU A 27 21.13 -4.43 -4.31
N THR A 28 22.22 -5.12 -4.67
CA THR A 28 22.99 -6.02 -3.79
C THR A 28 23.84 -5.26 -2.76
N GLY A 29 23.27 -4.19 -2.19
CA GLY A 29 23.92 -3.32 -1.22
C GLY A 29 23.78 -3.84 0.22
N ARG A 30 24.74 -3.48 1.08
CA ARG A 30 24.61 -3.71 2.52
C ARG A 30 23.52 -2.81 3.08
N ILE A 31 22.41 -3.39 3.54
CA ILE A 31 21.39 -2.67 4.30
C ILE A 31 21.94 -2.42 5.71
N ARG A 32 22.13 -1.15 6.07
CA ARG A 32 22.48 -0.74 7.44
C ARG A 32 21.24 -0.20 8.12
N LEU A 33 20.63 -1.00 8.99
CA LEU A 33 19.60 -0.53 9.90
C LEU A 33 20.27 0.24 11.05
N SER A 34 19.98 1.54 11.19
CA SER A 34 20.34 2.31 12.37
C SER A 34 19.12 3.08 12.87
N LEU A 35 18.48 2.54 13.90
CA LEU A 35 17.43 3.23 14.65
C LEU A 35 18.11 4.06 15.75
N PRO A 36 17.84 5.38 15.87
CA PRO A 36 18.37 6.18 16.97
C PRO A 36 17.99 5.55 18.32
N GLY A 37 19.00 5.16 19.11
CA GLY A 37 18.80 4.60 20.45
C GLY A 37 18.50 3.09 20.54
N GLN A 38 18.50 2.33 19.43
CA GLN A 38 18.32 0.87 19.46
C GLN A 38 19.54 0.13 18.89
N VAL A 39 20.06 -0.82 19.66
CA VAL A 39 21.06 -1.81 19.21
C VAL A 39 20.35 -3.16 19.17
N LEU A 40 19.54 -3.40 18.14
CA LEU A 40 18.93 -4.71 17.93
C LEU A 40 19.92 -5.58 17.16
N SER A 41 20.49 -6.58 17.84
CA SER A 41 21.14 -7.73 17.22
C SER A 41 20.18 -8.90 17.26
N LEU A 42 19.82 -9.47 16.10
CA LEU A 42 19.16 -10.76 16.04
C LEU A 42 20.23 -11.85 16.13
N GLU A 43 20.33 -12.48 17.29
CA GLU A 43 21.21 -13.63 17.51
C GLU A 43 20.36 -14.90 17.51
N VAL A 44 20.69 -15.83 16.62
CA VAL A 44 20.00 -17.13 16.50
C VAL A 44 20.91 -18.19 17.09
N LEU A 45 20.42 -18.94 18.08
CA LEU A 45 21.18 -20.02 18.67
C LEU A 45 21.24 -21.20 17.69
N PRO A 46 22.44 -21.72 17.37
CA PRO A 46 22.56 -22.91 16.55
C PRO A 46 21.80 -24.08 17.19
N PRO A 47 21.12 -24.93 16.40
CA PRO A 47 20.45 -26.10 16.93
C PRO A 47 21.48 -27.00 17.63
N ARG A 48 21.12 -27.58 18.77
CA ARG A 48 21.98 -28.49 19.54
C ARG A 48 21.32 -29.84 19.73
N ASP A 49 22.10 -30.91 19.73
CA ASP A 49 21.61 -32.24 20.10
C ASP A 49 21.37 -32.35 21.61
N ALA A 50 20.82 -33.49 22.06
CA ALA A 50 20.57 -33.76 23.48
C ALA A 50 21.85 -33.80 24.34
N ALA A 51 23.02 -33.93 23.72
CA ALA A 51 24.33 -33.87 24.37
C ALA A 51 24.95 -32.45 24.36
N GLY A 52 24.25 -31.46 23.77
CA GLY A 52 24.69 -30.07 23.69
C GLY A 52 25.62 -29.74 22.52
N ASN A 53 25.88 -30.67 21.59
CA ASN A 53 26.71 -30.41 20.43
C ASN A 53 25.94 -29.60 19.39
N VAL A 54 26.62 -28.64 18.75
CA VAL A 54 26.03 -27.82 17.67
C VAL A 54 25.80 -28.68 16.44
N GLN A 55 24.58 -28.64 15.90
CA GLN A 55 24.24 -29.25 14.63
C GLN A 55 24.45 -28.27 13.47
N PRO A 56 24.89 -28.76 12.30
CA PRO A 56 24.94 -27.96 11.09
C PRO A 56 23.53 -27.52 10.68
N PHE A 57 23.41 -26.29 10.19
CA PHE A 57 22.18 -25.73 9.65
C PHE A 57 22.47 -24.94 8.39
N SER A 58 21.45 -24.74 7.58
CA SER A 58 21.46 -24.02 6.30
C SER A 58 20.66 -22.72 6.42
N ALA A 59 20.76 -21.86 5.41
CA ALA A 59 19.95 -20.65 5.34
C ALA A 59 18.42 -20.94 5.37
N LEU A 60 18.00 -22.12 4.91
CA LEU A 60 16.61 -22.56 4.93
C LEU A 60 16.10 -22.94 6.32
N ASP A 61 17.01 -23.18 7.27
CA ASP A 61 16.66 -23.52 8.66
C ASP A 61 16.47 -22.25 9.51
N ILE A 62 16.95 -21.09 9.05
CA ILE A 62 16.86 -19.81 9.78
C ILE A 62 15.41 -19.47 10.16
N PRO A 63 14.40 -19.57 9.27
CA PRO A 63 13.02 -19.30 9.66
C PRO A 63 12.58 -20.15 10.85
N ALA A 64 12.85 -21.45 10.83
CA ALA A 64 12.51 -22.36 11.92
C ALA A 64 13.29 -22.06 13.21
N LEU A 65 14.56 -21.66 13.09
CA LEU A 65 15.40 -21.30 14.23
C LEU A 65 15.00 -19.95 14.86
N VAL A 66 14.46 -19.03 14.06
CA VAL A 66 13.95 -17.73 14.53
C VAL A 66 12.55 -17.89 15.15
N THR A 67 11.69 -18.75 14.61
CA THR A 67 10.33 -18.98 15.12
C THR A 67 10.25 -20.08 16.19
N GLY A 68 11.36 -20.77 16.48
CA GLY A 68 11.41 -21.89 17.43
C GLY A 68 10.62 -23.14 17.00
N SER A 69 10.25 -23.24 15.72
CA SER A 69 9.29 -24.23 15.22
C SER A 69 9.98 -25.34 14.42
N ALA A 70 10.83 -26.14 15.07
CA ALA A 70 11.55 -27.24 14.40
C ALA A 70 10.63 -28.35 13.81
N HIS A 71 9.32 -28.32 14.08
CA HIS A 71 8.38 -29.40 13.73
C HIS A 71 6.98 -28.97 13.28
N HIS A 72 6.68 -27.67 13.16
CA HIS A 72 5.40 -27.23 12.60
C HIS A 72 5.67 -26.57 11.26
N GLN A 73 4.94 -27.00 10.23
CA GLN A 73 4.85 -26.28 8.96
C GLN A 73 4.53 -24.83 9.30
N ILE A 74 5.54 -23.96 9.22
CA ILE A 74 5.34 -22.53 9.43
C ILE A 74 4.49 -22.12 8.24
N ALA A 75 3.22 -21.85 8.49
CA ALA A 75 2.30 -21.32 7.49
C ALA A 75 2.75 -19.89 7.18
N THR A 76 3.75 -19.77 6.32
CA THR A 76 4.27 -18.50 5.79
C THR A 76 3.28 -17.85 4.82
N GLY A 77 2.24 -18.58 4.41
CA GLY A 77 1.38 -18.21 3.28
C GLY A 77 2.12 -18.23 1.95
N LEU A 78 3.33 -18.78 1.90
CA LEU A 78 4.19 -18.85 0.73
C LEU A 78 4.59 -20.30 0.45
N SER A 79 4.44 -20.73 -0.79
CA SER A 79 5.00 -21.98 -1.30
C SER A 79 6.14 -21.68 -2.28
N ALA A 80 7.25 -22.38 -2.13
CA ALA A 80 8.37 -22.32 -3.06
C ALA A 80 8.40 -23.59 -3.91
N THR A 81 8.39 -23.41 -5.23
CA THR A 81 8.51 -24.48 -6.23
C THR A 81 9.73 -24.21 -7.10
N PRO A 82 10.23 -25.20 -7.88
CA PRO A 82 11.28 -24.97 -8.87
C PRO A 82 10.92 -23.90 -9.91
N GLU A 83 9.63 -23.59 -10.05
CA GLU A 83 9.10 -22.61 -11.00
C GLU A 83 9.02 -21.20 -10.41
N GLY A 84 9.17 -21.04 -9.08
CA GLY A 84 9.15 -19.75 -8.38
C GLY A 84 8.48 -19.82 -7.00
N VAL A 85 8.23 -18.64 -6.42
CA VAL A 85 7.51 -18.48 -5.15
C VAL A 85 6.06 -18.08 -5.44
N THR A 86 5.12 -18.72 -4.77
CA THR A 86 3.67 -18.50 -4.87
C THR A 86 3.10 -18.08 -3.52
N LEU A 87 2.18 -17.12 -3.56
CA LEU A 87 1.37 -16.70 -2.42
C LEU A 87 0.14 -17.62 -2.34
N ASP A 88 0.09 -18.46 -1.32
CA ASP A 88 -0.87 -19.57 -1.22
C ASP A 88 -2.31 -19.07 -1.16
N ALA A 89 -2.56 -17.97 -0.44
CA ALA A 89 -3.89 -17.40 -0.27
C ALA A 89 -4.50 -16.90 -1.59
N ALA A 90 -3.67 -16.38 -2.49
CA ALA A 90 -4.10 -15.81 -3.77
C ALA A 90 -3.82 -16.72 -4.98
N GLY A 91 -3.08 -17.83 -4.79
CA GLY A 91 -2.52 -18.62 -5.89
C GLY A 91 -1.61 -17.81 -6.82
N LEU A 92 -1.09 -16.67 -6.34
CA LEU A 92 -0.38 -15.69 -7.15
C LEU A 92 1.11 -16.02 -7.18
N LYS A 93 1.68 -16.15 -8.38
CA LYS A 93 3.13 -16.23 -8.54
C LYS A 93 3.74 -14.87 -8.26
N LEU A 94 4.64 -14.81 -7.27
CA LEU A 94 5.30 -13.56 -6.91
C LEU A 94 6.43 -13.25 -7.90
N PRO A 95 6.59 -11.98 -8.32
CA PRO A 95 7.77 -11.55 -9.05
C PRO A 95 9.03 -11.88 -8.23
N THR A 96 10.01 -12.49 -8.88
CA THR A 96 11.33 -12.77 -8.28
C THR A 96 12.34 -11.68 -8.60
N GLU A 97 11.89 -10.55 -9.14
CA GLU A 97 12.71 -9.39 -9.46
C GLU A 97 13.13 -8.68 -8.16
N PRO A 98 14.41 -8.34 -7.99
CA PRO A 98 14.85 -7.47 -6.90
C PRO A 98 14.11 -6.13 -6.94
N GLY A 99 13.91 -5.50 -5.78
CA GLY A 99 13.10 -4.29 -5.63
C GLY A 99 11.60 -4.56 -5.51
N THR A 100 11.15 -5.82 -5.40
CA THR A 100 9.73 -6.15 -5.25
C THR A 100 9.28 -6.14 -3.78
N ALA A 101 8.28 -5.31 -3.45
CA ALA A 101 7.61 -5.28 -2.15
C ALA A 101 6.14 -5.72 -2.29
N ILE A 102 5.73 -6.73 -1.53
CA ILE A 102 4.38 -7.29 -1.55
C ILE A 102 3.78 -7.32 -0.15
N VAL A 103 2.54 -6.87 -0.03
CA VAL A 103 1.75 -6.94 1.19
C VAL A 103 0.49 -7.74 0.89
N SER A 104 0.29 -8.84 1.63
CA SER A 104 -0.89 -9.70 1.56
C SER A 104 -1.50 -10.01 2.92
N GLY A 105 -1.01 -9.33 3.96
CA GLY A 105 -1.58 -9.37 5.30
C GLY A 105 -1.94 -7.96 5.79
N ALA A 106 -1.84 -7.76 7.10
CA ALA A 106 -2.22 -6.52 7.75
C ALA A 106 -1.01 -5.62 8.06
N LEU A 107 -1.14 -4.32 7.81
CA LEU A 107 -0.28 -3.26 8.34
C LEU A 107 -1.16 -2.35 9.18
N ASP A 108 -0.92 -2.31 10.49
CA ASP A 108 -1.76 -1.59 11.46
C ASP A 108 -0.91 -0.55 12.21
N ALA A 109 -1.10 0.71 11.85
CA ALA A 109 -0.56 1.86 12.53
C ALA A 109 -1.66 2.71 13.18
N ALA A 110 -2.82 2.12 13.46
CA ALA A 110 -3.95 2.84 14.04
C ALA A 110 -3.63 3.36 15.45
N GLY A 111 -4.30 4.42 15.88
CA GLY A 111 -4.06 5.01 17.19
C GLY A 111 -4.98 6.18 17.54
N THR A 112 -4.57 7.01 18.49
CA THR A 112 -5.30 8.26 18.79
C THR A 112 -5.24 9.22 17.61
N THR A 113 -4.06 9.38 17.01
CA THR A 113 -3.89 9.88 15.64
C THR A 113 -3.25 8.74 14.87
N GLY A 114 -3.70 8.51 13.65
CA GLY A 114 -3.13 7.47 12.81
C GLY A 114 -1.62 7.66 12.58
N GLY A 115 -0.89 6.56 12.52
CA GLY A 115 0.55 6.56 12.28
C GLY A 115 0.94 6.73 10.81
N ASP A 116 2.19 6.40 10.50
CA ASP A 116 2.75 6.45 9.15
C ASP A 116 2.97 5.04 8.61
N ILE A 117 2.43 4.73 7.43
CA ILE A 117 2.70 3.49 6.71
C ILE A 117 3.32 3.81 5.35
N ALA A 118 4.44 3.18 5.03
CA ALA A 118 5.09 3.29 3.74
C ALA A 118 5.42 1.90 3.17
N VAL A 119 4.97 1.63 1.95
CA VAL A 119 5.27 0.42 1.17
C VAL A 119 5.98 0.84 -0.10
N LEU A 120 7.29 0.55 -0.18
CA LEU A 120 8.18 1.10 -1.20
C LEU A 120 8.97 -0.02 -1.88
N GLY A 121 9.28 0.16 -3.16
CA GLY A 121 10.04 -0.76 -3.98
C GLY A 121 10.03 -0.30 -5.42
N GLU A 122 10.81 -0.96 -6.29
CA GLU A 122 10.72 -0.80 -7.75
C GLU A 122 9.36 -1.31 -8.27
N VAL A 123 8.87 -2.40 -7.66
CA VAL A 123 7.55 -2.98 -7.92
C VAL A 123 6.84 -3.13 -6.58
N VAL A 124 5.64 -2.58 -6.46
CA VAL A 124 4.82 -2.64 -5.24
C VAL A 124 3.49 -3.32 -5.53
N GLY A 125 3.12 -4.29 -4.68
CA GLY A 125 1.86 -5.03 -4.78
C GLY A 125 1.13 -5.14 -3.44
N LEU A 126 -0.14 -4.75 -3.40
CA LEU A 126 -1.09 -5.07 -2.33
C LEU A 126 -2.07 -6.13 -2.85
N VAL A 127 -2.14 -7.26 -2.16
CA VAL A 127 -2.91 -8.45 -2.57
C VAL A 127 -3.72 -8.99 -1.39
N ALA A 128 -5.02 -8.75 -1.35
CA ALA A 128 -5.85 -8.98 -0.17
C ALA A 128 -5.25 -8.33 1.10
N ALA A 129 -4.66 -7.14 0.95
CA ALA A 129 -3.98 -6.43 2.03
C ALA A 129 -4.96 -5.62 2.88
N ALA A 130 -4.72 -5.54 4.18
CA ALA A 130 -5.39 -4.59 5.06
C ALA A 130 -4.37 -3.56 5.57
N VAL A 131 -4.48 -2.31 5.14
CA VAL A 131 -3.58 -1.23 5.53
C VAL A 131 -4.36 -0.18 6.31
N ASP A 132 -4.08 -0.04 7.59
CA ASP A 132 -4.84 0.83 8.50
C ASP A 132 -3.93 1.80 9.25
N ALA A 133 -4.08 3.08 8.94
CA ALA A 133 -3.51 4.21 9.67
C ALA A 133 -4.64 5.14 10.15
N SER A 134 -5.78 4.59 10.55
CA SER A 134 -6.89 5.37 11.09
C SER A 134 -6.60 5.86 12.51
N GLY A 135 -7.30 6.90 12.95
CA GLY A 135 -7.21 7.32 14.35
C GLY A 135 -8.47 7.98 14.90
N GLU A 136 -8.61 7.93 16.22
CA GLU A 136 -9.77 8.50 16.92
C GLU A 136 -9.90 10.03 16.72
N GLN A 137 -8.77 10.73 16.67
CA GLN A 137 -8.62 12.20 16.65
C GLN A 137 -7.96 12.73 15.36
N GLY A 138 -7.84 11.89 14.32
CA GLY A 138 -7.23 12.24 13.05
C GLY A 138 -6.66 11.02 12.33
N GLY A 139 -6.80 10.98 11.01
CA GLY A 139 -6.17 9.95 10.17
C GLY A 139 -4.66 10.14 10.06
N GLY A 140 -3.95 9.05 9.75
CA GLY A 140 -2.50 9.01 9.54
C GLY A 140 -2.09 9.19 8.08
N ASN A 141 -0.85 8.82 7.77
CA ASN A 141 -0.31 8.93 6.41
C ASN A 141 0.01 7.54 5.84
N ILE A 142 -0.42 7.28 4.60
CA ILE A 142 -0.12 6.04 3.89
C ILE A 142 0.54 6.39 2.55
N ARG A 143 1.71 5.79 2.28
CA ARG A 143 2.47 5.97 1.04
C ARG A 143 2.75 4.62 0.40
N ILE A 144 2.18 4.38 -0.76
CA ILE A 144 2.31 3.12 -1.51
C ILE A 144 2.96 3.45 -2.85
N GLY A 145 4.18 2.98 -3.04
CA GLY A 145 4.94 3.16 -4.27
C GLY A 145 5.56 4.54 -4.47
N GLY A 146 5.36 5.52 -3.58
CA GLY A 146 6.06 6.80 -3.72
C GLY A 146 5.49 7.91 -2.85
N ASN A 147 5.99 9.12 -3.10
CA ASN A 147 5.49 10.36 -2.50
C ASN A 147 4.46 11.03 -3.42
N PHE A 148 3.82 12.09 -2.89
CA PHE A 148 2.95 12.98 -3.65
C PHE A 148 3.59 13.41 -4.98
N GLN A 149 2.90 13.17 -6.09
CA GLN A 149 3.37 13.41 -7.46
C GLN A 149 4.74 12.80 -7.80
N GLY A 150 5.15 11.75 -7.08
CA GLY A 150 6.47 11.15 -7.23
C GLY A 150 7.63 12.06 -6.82
N ASN A 151 7.38 13.13 -6.08
CA ASN A 151 8.39 14.10 -5.69
C ASN A 151 8.90 13.86 -4.26
N GLY A 152 10.18 14.09 -4.01
CA GLY A 152 10.75 14.08 -2.67
C GLY A 152 11.83 13.02 -2.47
N SER A 153 12.00 12.56 -1.24
CA SER A 153 13.13 11.71 -0.82
C SER A 153 12.84 10.22 -0.78
N LEU A 154 11.56 9.80 -0.90
CA LEU A 154 11.22 8.39 -0.98
C LEU A 154 11.43 7.90 -2.41
N PRO A 155 11.94 6.67 -2.61
CA PRO A 155 11.98 6.06 -3.92
C PRO A 155 10.57 5.86 -4.47
N ASN A 156 10.41 6.08 -5.77
CA ASN A 156 9.18 5.76 -6.48
C ASN A 156 9.28 4.34 -7.06
N ALA A 157 8.15 3.66 -7.09
CA ALA A 157 7.96 2.42 -7.82
C ALA A 157 7.82 2.73 -9.31
N ALA A 158 8.37 1.87 -10.17
CA ALA A 158 8.00 1.85 -11.57
C ALA A 158 6.55 1.37 -11.73
N ARG A 159 6.13 0.39 -10.92
CA ARG A 159 4.79 -0.20 -10.99
C ARG A 159 4.17 -0.41 -9.63
N THR A 160 2.91 0.01 -9.48
CA THR A 160 2.10 -0.20 -8.28
C THR A 160 0.80 -0.92 -8.64
N TYR A 161 0.53 -2.02 -7.95
CA TYR A 161 -0.69 -2.82 -8.12
C TYR A 161 -1.42 -2.96 -6.78
N VAL A 162 -2.72 -2.67 -6.77
CA VAL A 162 -3.62 -2.87 -5.62
C VAL A 162 -4.82 -3.67 -6.12
N ASP A 163 -4.99 -4.89 -5.61
CA ASP A 163 -6.10 -5.76 -6.02
C ASP A 163 -7.44 -5.36 -5.40
N ARG A 164 -8.52 -6.03 -5.84
CA ARG A 164 -9.90 -5.77 -5.41
C ARG A 164 -10.18 -6.16 -3.96
N ASP A 165 -9.38 -7.05 -3.40
CA ASP A 165 -9.57 -7.55 -2.04
C ASP A 165 -8.77 -6.72 -1.01
N SER A 166 -8.01 -5.73 -1.47
CA SER A 166 -7.21 -4.84 -0.62
C SER A 166 -8.01 -3.65 -0.11
N GLN A 167 -7.84 -3.35 1.18
CA GLN A 167 -8.47 -2.25 1.90
C GLN A 167 -7.41 -1.32 2.49
N ILE A 168 -7.57 -0.02 2.27
CA ILE A 168 -6.67 1.03 2.75
C ILE A 168 -7.47 2.07 3.53
N SER A 169 -7.11 2.32 4.79
CA SER A 169 -7.85 3.22 5.69
C SER A 169 -6.93 4.20 6.38
N ALA A 170 -7.21 5.49 6.24
CA ALA A 170 -6.61 6.58 7.00
C ALA A 170 -7.73 7.49 7.54
N ASN A 171 -8.73 6.90 8.19
CA ASN A 171 -9.92 7.63 8.66
C ASN A 171 -9.64 8.37 9.97
N ALA A 172 -10.32 9.49 10.19
CA ALA A 172 -10.63 9.96 11.53
C ALA A 172 -11.95 9.32 11.98
N GLU A 173 -11.96 8.69 13.16
CA GLU A 173 -13.15 7.94 13.62
C GLU A 173 -14.12 8.81 14.43
N VAL A 174 -13.62 9.67 15.31
CA VAL A 174 -14.45 10.45 16.24
C VAL A 174 -14.36 11.94 15.92
N VAL A 175 -13.17 12.52 15.99
CA VAL A 175 -12.90 13.94 15.72
C VAL A 175 -11.66 14.03 14.83
N GLY A 176 -11.55 15.09 14.03
CA GLY A 176 -10.34 15.37 13.26
C GLY A 176 -10.49 15.03 11.79
N ASP A 177 -9.49 15.43 11.02
CA ASP A 177 -9.51 15.30 9.58
C ASP A 177 -9.11 13.88 9.15
N GLY A 178 -9.64 13.45 8.01
CA GLY A 178 -9.12 12.27 7.33
C GLY A 178 -7.65 12.43 6.98
N GLY A 179 -6.94 11.31 6.89
CA GLY A 179 -5.51 11.28 6.65
C GLY A 179 -5.11 11.51 5.19
N GLU A 180 -3.81 11.35 4.93
CA GLU A 180 -3.22 11.43 3.60
C GLU A 180 -2.94 10.01 3.08
N VAL A 181 -3.41 9.68 1.87
CA VAL A 181 -3.07 8.42 1.20
C VAL A 181 -2.53 8.71 -0.20
N ILE A 182 -1.30 8.29 -0.46
CA ILE A 182 -0.65 8.40 -1.76
C ILE A 182 -0.40 7.00 -2.33
N VAL A 183 -0.93 6.75 -3.52
CA VAL A 183 -0.63 5.58 -4.34
C VAL A 183 0.02 6.07 -5.63
N TRP A 184 1.30 5.74 -5.81
CA TRP A 184 2.11 6.29 -6.89
C TRP A 184 2.88 5.21 -7.64
N ALA A 185 3.09 5.43 -8.94
CA ALA A 185 4.10 4.77 -9.73
C ALA A 185 4.60 5.68 -10.87
N ASP A 186 5.87 5.55 -11.26
CA ASP A 186 6.46 6.29 -12.36
C ASP A 186 6.00 5.79 -13.74
N ASP A 187 5.66 4.50 -13.89
CA ASP A 187 5.09 3.98 -15.14
C ASP A 187 3.58 3.72 -14.98
N VAL A 188 3.21 2.67 -14.23
CA VAL A 188 1.83 2.17 -14.19
C VAL A 188 1.34 2.02 -12.76
N THR A 189 0.20 2.65 -12.47
CA THR A 189 -0.62 2.32 -11.30
C THR A 189 -1.86 1.57 -11.75
N ALA A 190 -2.09 0.40 -11.19
CA ALA A 190 -3.30 -0.39 -11.39
C ALA A 190 -4.00 -0.56 -10.04
N PHE A 191 -5.09 0.18 -9.85
CA PHE A 191 -5.79 0.29 -8.58
C PHE A 191 -7.22 -0.25 -8.70
N TYR A 192 -7.51 -1.31 -7.95
CA TYR A 192 -8.81 -1.99 -7.94
C TYR A 192 -9.43 -2.11 -6.55
N GLY A 193 -8.75 -1.67 -5.50
CA GLY A 193 -9.16 -1.86 -4.11
C GLY A 193 -10.12 -0.80 -3.57
N ASP A 194 -10.34 -0.86 -2.25
CA ASP A 194 -11.12 0.10 -1.49
C ASP A 194 -10.20 1.00 -0.65
N LEU A 195 -10.42 2.31 -0.72
CA LEU A 195 -9.66 3.31 0.05
C LEU A 195 -10.60 4.28 0.76
N SER A 196 -10.35 4.53 2.04
CA SER A 196 -11.06 5.57 2.80
C SER A 196 -10.12 6.49 3.58
N ALA A 197 -10.39 7.79 3.51
CA ALA A 197 -9.76 8.84 4.31
C ALA A 197 -10.84 9.84 4.75
N ARG A 198 -11.81 9.36 5.54
CA ARG A 198 -12.96 10.13 5.99
C ARG A 198 -12.64 11.05 7.16
N GLY A 199 -13.35 12.16 7.23
CA GLY A 199 -13.36 13.05 8.40
C GLY A 199 -14.14 12.44 9.58
N GLY A 200 -13.82 12.90 10.79
CA GLY A 200 -14.37 12.39 12.04
C GLY A 200 -15.89 12.50 12.13
N ALA A 201 -16.52 11.52 12.78
CA ALA A 201 -17.97 11.46 12.91
C ALA A 201 -18.58 12.68 13.62
N ALA A 202 -17.87 13.32 14.55
CA ALA A 202 -18.32 14.49 15.29
C ALA A 202 -17.89 15.83 14.64
N SER A 203 -16.70 15.87 14.04
CA SER A 203 -16.15 17.06 13.36
C SER A 203 -14.87 16.71 12.60
N GLY A 204 -14.55 17.48 11.58
CA GLY A 204 -13.31 17.37 10.79
C GLY A 204 -13.62 17.18 9.31
N ASP A 205 -12.68 17.54 8.46
CA ASP A 205 -12.78 17.46 7.01
C ASP A 205 -12.32 16.09 6.50
N GLY A 206 -12.71 15.73 5.28
CA GLY A 206 -12.21 14.56 4.61
C GLY A 206 -10.75 14.73 4.24
N GLY A 207 -10.04 13.61 4.16
CA GLY A 207 -8.61 13.56 3.89
C GLY A 207 -8.22 13.82 2.44
N PHE A 208 -6.93 13.66 2.18
CA PHE A 208 -6.35 13.79 0.86
C PHE A 208 -5.95 12.43 0.30
N VAL A 209 -6.34 12.15 -0.94
CA VAL A 209 -6.00 10.90 -1.62
C VAL A 209 -5.40 11.23 -2.98
N GLU A 210 -4.25 10.66 -3.30
CA GLU A 210 -3.72 10.60 -4.66
C GLU A 210 -3.62 9.15 -5.12
N ILE A 211 -4.11 8.86 -6.32
CA ILE A 211 -3.89 7.58 -7.00
C ILE A 211 -3.43 7.88 -8.42
N SER A 212 -2.13 7.83 -8.65
CA SER A 212 -1.54 8.26 -9.92
C SER A 212 -0.52 7.24 -10.41
N GLY A 213 -0.53 6.98 -11.71
CA GLY A 213 0.60 6.40 -12.42
C GLY A 213 1.06 7.42 -13.44
N LYS A 214 2.30 7.87 -13.34
CA LYS A 214 2.79 9.02 -14.13
C LYS A 214 2.64 8.80 -15.63
N GLU A 215 2.91 7.60 -16.14
CA GLU A 215 2.65 7.29 -17.55
C GLU A 215 1.23 6.74 -17.78
N SER A 216 0.70 5.88 -16.89
CA SER A 216 -0.64 5.29 -17.05
C SER A 216 -1.31 4.93 -15.72
N LEU A 217 -2.61 5.15 -15.65
CA LEU A 217 -3.48 4.73 -14.54
C LEU A 217 -4.60 3.83 -15.05
N ALA A 218 -4.68 2.62 -14.50
CA ALA A 218 -5.86 1.77 -14.56
C ALA A 218 -6.58 1.87 -13.21
N PHE A 219 -7.77 2.47 -13.19
CA PHE A 219 -8.57 2.66 -11.98
C PHE A 219 -9.95 2.01 -12.14
N ASP A 220 -10.24 1.07 -11.26
CA ASP A 220 -11.57 0.45 -11.10
C ASP A 220 -11.72 0.00 -9.63
N GLY A 221 -11.49 0.95 -8.73
CA GLY A 221 -11.62 0.80 -7.28
C GLY A 221 -12.55 1.87 -6.69
N ARG A 222 -12.62 1.93 -5.36
CA ARG A 222 -13.49 2.88 -4.62
C ARG A 222 -12.67 3.76 -3.70
N VAL A 223 -13.02 5.05 -3.67
CA VAL A 223 -12.41 6.04 -2.75
C VAL A 223 -13.51 6.77 -1.99
N ASP A 224 -13.38 6.84 -0.66
CA ASP A 224 -14.30 7.55 0.23
C ASP A 224 -13.55 8.55 1.11
N THR A 225 -13.64 9.83 0.74
CA THR A 225 -13.11 10.97 1.48
C THR A 225 -14.23 11.80 2.12
N SER A 226 -15.39 11.20 2.37
CA SER A 226 -16.53 11.92 2.94
C SER A 226 -16.26 12.42 4.36
N ALA A 227 -16.96 13.48 4.75
CA ALA A 227 -16.93 14.03 6.11
C ALA A 227 -18.35 14.38 6.54
N PRO A 228 -18.94 13.69 7.53
CA PRO A 228 -20.32 13.93 7.93
C PRO A 228 -20.58 15.34 8.48
N ASN A 229 -19.58 15.91 9.15
CA ASN A 229 -19.65 17.21 9.84
C ASN A 229 -18.52 18.15 9.42
N GLY A 230 -18.03 18.01 8.18
CA GLY A 230 -16.99 18.83 7.58
C GLY A 230 -17.08 18.88 6.06
N SER A 231 -16.07 19.44 5.43
CA SER A 231 -15.91 19.45 3.97
C SER A 231 -15.46 18.07 3.50
N SER A 232 -15.98 17.59 2.38
CA SER A 232 -15.44 16.37 1.77
C SER A 232 -13.99 16.60 1.33
N GLY A 233 -13.19 15.55 1.46
CA GLY A 233 -11.78 15.58 1.10
C GLY A 233 -11.56 15.54 -0.40
N THR A 234 -10.29 15.52 -0.80
CA THR A 234 -9.89 15.59 -2.21
C THR A 234 -9.35 14.26 -2.69
N VAL A 235 -9.71 13.89 -3.92
CA VAL A 235 -9.09 12.78 -4.65
C VAL A 235 -8.41 13.35 -5.89
N LEU A 236 -7.11 13.07 -6.04
CA LEU A 236 -6.28 13.47 -7.17
C LEU A 236 -5.92 12.27 -8.03
N PHE A 237 -6.07 12.45 -9.34
CA PHE A 237 -5.56 11.57 -10.39
C PHE A 237 -4.72 12.43 -11.34
N ASP A 238 -3.44 12.13 -11.51
CA ASP A 238 -2.54 12.88 -12.42
C ASP A 238 -1.73 11.98 -13.37
N PRO A 239 -2.35 11.06 -14.13
CA PRO A 239 -1.64 10.30 -15.14
C PRO A 239 -1.37 11.13 -16.41
N ARG A 240 -0.33 10.76 -17.16
CA ARG A 240 -0.07 11.33 -18.49
C ARG A 240 -1.25 11.14 -19.44
N ASP A 241 -1.83 9.94 -19.44
CA ASP A 241 -3.00 9.57 -20.26
C ASP A 241 -4.12 8.98 -19.37
N ILE A 242 -5.35 9.43 -19.58
CA ILE A 242 -6.56 8.87 -18.95
C ILE A 242 -7.35 8.11 -20.02
N ILE A 243 -7.51 6.79 -19.82
CA ILE A 243 -8.36 5.96 -20.68
C ILE A 243 -9.65 5.64 -19.92
N ILE A 244 -10.76 6.28 -20.31
CA ILE A 244 -12.08 6.01 -19.75
C ILE A 244 -12.74 4.91 -20.59
N GLY A 245 -12.91 3.72 -20.00
CA GLY A 245 -13.63 2.59 -20.62
C GLY A 245 -15.05 2.47 -20.08
N SER A 246 -16.02 2.17 -20.94
CA SER A 246 -17.39 1.90 -20.50
C SER A 246 -17.48 0.54 -19.80
N GLY A 247 -17.39 0.52 -18.46
CA GLY A 247 -18.04 -0.52 -17.67
C GLY A 247 -19.56 -0.39 -17.89
N ALA A 248 -20.30 -1.51 -17.94
CA ALA A 248 -21.73 -1.52 -18.23
C ALA A 248 -22.55 -0.78 -17.14
N GLY A 249 -22.56 0.54 -17.21
CA GLY A 249 -23.35 1.49 -16.47
C GLY A 249 -23.87 2.51 -17.49
N ASN A 250 -25.17 2.50 -17.67
CA ASN A 250 -25.97 3.30 -18.59
C ASN A 250 -25.58 4.79 -18.59
N ASN A 251 -24.71 5.16 -19.53
CA ASN A 251 -24.28 6.51 -19.91
C ASN A 251 -25.43 7.28 -20.60
N SER A 252 -26.33 7.85 -19.81
CA SER A 252 -27.33 8.79 -20.32
C SER A 252 -26.92 10.27 -20.17
N ASP A 253 -25.70 10.54 -19.67
CA ASP A 253 -25.41 11.83 -19.02
C ASP A 253 -24.47 12.77 -19.80
N LEU A 254 -24.04 12.40 -21.00
CA LEU A 254 -23.14 13.25 -21.82
C LEU A 254 -23.85 13.86 -23.03
N VAL A 255 -25.01 14.49 -22.84
CA VAL A 255 -25.70 15.00 -24.03
C VAL A 255 -26.54 16.26 -23.88
N PRO A 256 -26.33 17.25 -24.77
CA PRO A 256 -27.24 17.31 -25.92
C PRO A 256 -26.53 17.37 -27.29
N GLY A 257 -26.60 16.29 -28.08
CA GLY A 257 -25.94 16.15 -29.40
C GLY A 257 -25.22 14.82 -29.73
N VAL A 258 -24.91 13.99 -28.74
CA VAL A 258 -24.39 12.60 -28.78
C VAL A 258 -23.17 12.42 -29.67
N ASP A 259 -22.01 12.65 -29.08
CA ASP A 259 -20.82 11.90 -29.43
C ASP A 259 -20.34 11.09 -28.22
N GLN A 260 -19.41 10.16 -28.44
CA GLN A 260 -18.85 9.32 -27.37
C GLN A 260 -17.73 10.03 -26.60
N SER A 261 -17.75 11.37 -26.52
CA SER A 261 -16.75 12.17 -25.81
C SER A 261 -17.38 13.07 -24.76
N ILE A 262 -16.66 13.28 -23.65
CA ILE A 262 -16.99 14.29 -22.63
C ILE A 262 -16.32 15.59 -23.08
N LEU A 263 -17.09 16.62 -23.37
CA LEU A 263 -16.58 17.94 -23.77
C LEU A 263 -16.88 18.93 -22.65
N PHE A 264 -16.03 19.95 -22.50
CA PHE A 264 -16.20 20.98 -21.46
C PHE A 264 -17.54 21.73 -21.51
N ASP A 265 -18.29 21.62 -22.61
CA ASP A 265 -19.62 22.21 -22.80
C ASP A 265 -20.77 21.24 -22.46
N ASP A 266 -20.50 19.96 -22.20
CA ASP A 266 -21.46 19.09 -21.53
C ASP A 266 -21.38 19.38 -20.03
N GLY A 267 -22.49 19.88 -19.48
CA GLY A 267 -22.51 20.48 -18.16
C GLY A 267 -23.89 20.41 -17.51
N GLY A 268 -24.04 19.57 -16.51
CA GLY A 268 -25.13 19.51 -15.54
C GLY A 268 -24.77 20.19 -14.21
N LEU A 269 -25.77 20.47 -13.36
CA LEU A 269 -25.66 21.28 -12.13
C LEU A 269 -24.77 20.70 -11.01
N THR A 270 -24.02 19.62 -11.25
CA THR A 270 -23.19 18.93 -10.25
C THR A 270 -21.79 18.55 -10.75
N ASP A 271 -21.31 19.13 -11.84
CA ASP A 271 -20.10 18.61 -12.50
C ASP A 271 -18.78 19.00 -11.84
N PHE A 272 -17.97 17.97 -11.59
CA PHE A 272 -16.58 18.08 -11.16
C PHE A 272 -15.70 18.44 -12.36
N PHE A 273 -15.34 19.73 -12.49
CA PHE A 273 -14.34 20.16 -13.46
C PHE A 273 -12.93 20.11 -12.84
N THR A 274 -12.05 19.23 -13.34
CA THR A 274 -10.61 19.32 -13.07
C THR A 274 -10.00 20.44 -13.91
N ARG A 275 -9.66 21.56 -13.24
CA ARG A 275 -8.93 22.67 -13.85
C ARG A 275 -7.46 22.28 -14.04
N LYS A 276 -7.04 22.12 -15.28
CA LYS A 276 -5.62 22.05 -15.65
C LYS A 276 -4.96 23.41 -15.37
N GLN A 277 -4.33 23.59 -14.22
CA GLN A 277 -3.36 24.67 -14.05
C GLN A 277 -2.02 24.21 -14.59
N ARG A 278 -1.67 24.72 -15.77
CA ARG A 278 -0.29 24.80 -16.22
C ARG A 278 0.48 25.69 -15.23
N LEU A 279 1.56 25.19 -14.67
CA LEU A 279 2.75 25.98 -14.34
C LEU A 279 3.95 25.32 -15.00
#